data_AF-A0A3A5VSX7-F1
#
_entry.id   AF-A0A3A5VSX7-F1
#
_cell.length_a   1.000
_cell.length_b   1.000
_cell.length_c   1.000
_cell.angle_alpha   90.00
_cell.angle_beta   90.00
_cell.angle_gamma   90.00
#
_symmetry.space_group_name_H-M   'P 1'
#
loop_
_entity.id
_entity.type
_entity.pdbx_description
1 polymer ?
#
loop_
_entity_poly.entity_id
_entity_poly.type
_entity_poly.pdbx_seq_one_letter_code
_entity_poly.pdbx_strand_id
1 'polypeptide(L)'
;MAKKKEKIVVNLDLPKDDTTLTKLYIILFFSIILGLGSGLFWVTNSGFIPTPNGEPMFTNMYCGATAQDNSGNPTGEFFQTNVKPTYTQNETCNILGDSPDRVTWEEEPWTSVTKRAKNFDVPGVPPEATDGRIVLQPLWLNCTVEASENYAYTVAIRSPQGEILEYNNGTANSDNCGLEMVTIEPAQRYELLFVSEEENQFLSEVTFDMTVHYFDGIPANMNNKSLWLGPKISLGPVSLHPTIFLNFFGLTFFCFIFPASYYWEKVEEAKNEVEEKFPDFLRDLAEYWKGGLSMTVAVQTLATSEYGALNDEVKKMSDQLSWGIKFSDVIRQFADRVGTPLVQRAIALIAEADRAGGKISDILVTAANDSRELKFLEGERKRAIGSYIAVIWTSYFVFLGVIVVLAKVFIPAIAGSNSSGDDGGDSGGQTIGNMTIRNIDPLFFLTIFYYGVTMQALGNGSMAGLMATGRFSTGFKHSGMMILVALMVFNFVAFSPDLIGITEVPGLNPSQGSFLPSPLYWGG
;
A
#
# COMPACT_ATOMS: atom_id res chain seq x y z
N MET A 1 -6.57 45.38 -67.47
CA MET A 1 -6.51 43.99 -66.95
C MET A 1 -6.37 44.04 -65.43
N ALA A 2 -7.46 43.82 -64.69
CA ALA A 2 -7.42 43.78 -63.22
C ALA A 2 -7.12 42.34 -62.77
N LYS A 3 -6.00 42.15 -62.06
CA LYS A 3 -5.56 40.86 -61.51
C LYS A 3 -6.56 40.41 -60.43
N LYS A 4 -7.17 39.25 -60.65
CA LYS A 4 -8.09 38.57 -59.72
C LYS A 4 -7.32 38.25 -58.43
N LYS A 5 -7.72 38.82 -57.29
CA LYS A 5 -7.14 38.51 -55.99
C LYS A 5 -7.47 37.06 -55.64
N GLU A 6 -6.46 36.20 -55.57
CA GLU A 6 -6.59 34.86 -55.00
C GLU A 6 -6.90 35.01 -53.50
N LYS A 7 -8.06 34.49 -53.10
CA LYS A 7 -8.49 34.46 -51.72
C LYS A 7 -7.70 33.33 -51.05
N ILE A 8 -6.65 33.66 -50.32
CA ILE A 8 -5.94 32.71 -49.47
C ILE A 8 -6.90 32.35 -48.34
N VAL A 9 -7.51 31.15 -48.43
CA VAL A 9 -8.29 30.58 -47.34
C VAL A 9 -7.28 30.01 -46.35
N VAL A 10 -6.98 30.78 -45.30
CA VAL A 10 -6.22 30.28 -44.16
C VAL A 10 -7.17 29.39 -43.37
N ASN A 11 -7.04 28.07 -43.53
CA ASN A 11 -7.61 27.14 -42.56
C ASN A 11 -6.84 27.32 -41.26
N LEU A 12 -7.38 28.17 -40.39
CA LEU A 12 -7.01 28.19 -38.98
C LEU A 12 -7.52 26.86 -38.43
N ASP A 13 -6.63 25.89 -38.34
CA ASP A 13 -6.81 24.66 -37.57
C ASP A 13 -6.81 25.08 -36.09
N LEU A 14 -7.89 25.76 -35.68
CA LEU A 14 -8.17 26.00 -34.27
C LEU A 14 -8.14 24.61 -33.64
N PRO A 15 -7.34 24.39 -32.58
CA PRO A 15 -7.32 23.09 -31.94
C PRO A 15 -8.76 22.78 -31.54
N LYS A 16 -9.34 21.80 -32.23
CA LYS A 16 -10.62 21.20 -31.86
C LYS A 16 -10.51 20.92 -30.37
N ASP A 17 -11.41 21.46 -29.55
CA ASP A 17 -11.45 21.25 -28.10
C ASP A 17 -11.55 19.74 -27.84
N ASP A 18 -10.40 19.07 -27.85
CA ASP A 18 -10.34 17.63 -27.69
C ASP A 18 -10.46 17.39 -26.20
N THR A 19 -11.70 17.15 -25.78
CA THR A 19 -12.04 16.78 -24.40
C THR A 19 -11.14 15.66 -23.88
N THR A 20 -10.61 14.82 -24.77
CA THR A 20 -9.65 13.76 -24.46
C THR A 20 -8.31 14.29 -23.94
N LEU A 21 -7.77 15.32 -24.61
CA LEU A 21 -6.48 15.94 -24.31
C LEU A 21 -6.58 16.81 -23.06
N THR A 22 -7.69 17.53 -22.88
CA THR A 22 -7.97 18.30 -21.66
C THR A 22 -8.05 17.39 -20.43
N LYS A 23 -8.77 16.26 -20.52
CA LYS A 23 -8.82 15.24 -19.46
C LYS A 23 -7.43 14.68 -19.14
N LEU A 24 -6.62 14.41 -20.18
CA LEU A 24 -5.25 13.93 -19.98
C LEU A 24 -4.40 14.96 -19.20
N TYR A 25 -4.47 16.24 -19.55
CA TYR A 25 -3.73 17.29 -18.83
C TYR A 25 -4.17 17.42 -17.38
N ILE A 26 -5.47 17.31 -17.10
CA ILE A 26 -5.97 17.29 -15.72
C ILE A 26 -5.41 16.10 -14.95
N ILE A 27 -5.43 14.90 -15.54
CA ILE A 27 -4.88 13.68 -14.91
C ILE A 27 -3.37 13.83 -14.68
N LEU A 28 -2.63 14.39 -15.63
CA LEU A 28 -1.19 14.63 -15.49
C LEU A 28 -0.91 15.65 -14.38
N PHE A 29 -1.68 16.73 -14.29
CA PHE A 29 -1.52 17.74 -13.23
C PHE A 29 -1.66 17.12 -11.84
N PHE A 30 -2.73 16.37 -11.58
CA PHE A 30 -2.93 15.71 -10.29
C PHE A 30 -1.89 14.61 -10.02
N SER A 31 -1.58 13.80 -11.04
CA SER A 31 -0.54 12.77 -10.98
C SER A 31 0.83 13.33 -10.59
N ILE A 32 1.20 14.49 -11.16
CA ILE A 32 2.48 15.16 -10.87
C ILE A 32 2.50 15.69 -9.44
N ILE A 33 1.43 16.33 -8.98
CA ILE A 33 1.35 16.84 -7.60
C ILE A 33 1.44 15.70 -6.59
N LEU A 34 0.70 14.60 -6.80
CA LEU A 34 0.73 13.44 -5.93
C LEU A 34 2.09 12.72 -5.95
N GLY A 35 2.70 12.61 -7.14
CA GLY A 35 4.05 12.05 -7.29
C GLY A 35 5.10 12.88 -6.56
N LEU A 36 5.11 14.20 -6.75
CA LEU A 36 6.02 15.11 -6.05
C LEU A 36 5.80 15.13 -4.54
N GLY A 37 4.54 15.12 -4.08
CA GLY A 37 4.21 15.05 -2.66
C GLY A 37 4.70 13.75 -2.02
N SER A 38 4.50 12.62 -2.71
CA SER A 38 5.01 11.32 -2.25
C SER A 38 6.54 11.27 -2.24
N GLY A 39 7.18 11.83 -3.27
CA GLY A 39 8.63 11.90 -3.37
C GLY A 39 9.22 12.78 -2.28
N LEU A 40 8.59 13.92 -1.99
CA LEU A 40 8.99 14.79 -0.90
C LEU A 40 8.87 14.08 0.45
N PHE A 41 7.75 13.41 0.71
CA PHE A 41 7.55 12.63 1.94
C PHE A 41 8.59 11.51 2.10
N TRP A 42 8.90 10.82 1.02
CA TRP A 42 9.96 9.81 1.01
C TRP A 42 11.32 10.44 1.34
N VAL A 43 11.70 11.53 0.68
CA VAL A 43 12.99 12.21 0.90
C VAL A 43 13.12 12.71 2.35
N THR A 44 12.07 13.35 2.89
CA THR A 44 12.10 13.93 4.24
C THR A 44 12.10 12.90 5.37
N ASN A 45 11.66 11.67 5.10
CA ASN A 45 11.69 10.57 6.07
C ASN A 45 12.83 9.57 5.83
N SER A 46 13.45 9.62 4.66
CA SER A 46 14.62 8.81 4.36
C SER A 46 15.88 9.36 5.02
N GLY A 47 16.85 8.49 5.32
CA GLY A 47 18.18 8.89 5.78
C GLY A 47 19.04 9.64 4.74
N PHE A 48 18.49 10.03 3.58
CA PHE A 48 19.21 10.83 2.57
C PHE A 48 19.42 12.27 3.03
N ILE A 49 18.48 12.83 3.80
CA ILE A 49 18.62 14.14 4.43
C ILE A 49 18.75 13.91 5.94
N PRO A 50 19.97 13.70 6.46
CA PRO A 50 20.17 13.51 7.88
C PRO A 50 19.85 14.83 8.60
N THR A 51 19.11 14.73 9.70
CA THR A 51 18.90 15.86 10.62
C THR A 51 19.88 15.76 11.80
N PRO A 52 20.22 16.88 12.45
CA PRO A 52 21.08 16.87 13.63
C PRO A 52 20.50 16.06 14.81
N ASN A 53 19.17 16.01 14.94
CA ASN A 53 18.46 15.31 16.03
C ASN A 53 18.38 13.79 15.83
N GLY A 54 18.71 13.30 14.64
CA GLY A 54 18.54 11.89 14.27
C GLY A 54 17.11 11.49 13.90
N GLU A 55 16.12 12.38 14.05
CA GLU A 55 14.73 12.15 13.63
C GLU A 55 14.45 12.61 12.18
N PRO A 56 13.46 12.02 11.50
CA PRO A 56 12.99 12.45 10.19
C PRO A 56 12.73 13.96 10.13
N MET A 57 13.09 14.58 9.01
CA MET A 57 12.78 15.99 8.77
C MET A 57 11.26 16.22 8.82
N PHE A 58 10.46 15.24 8.39
CA PHE A 58 9.01 15.29 8.46
C PHE A 58 8.50 15.41 9.90
N THR A 59 8.97 14.58 10.84
CA THR A 59 8.53 14.62 12.23
C THR A 59 8.95 15.94 12.88
N ASN A 60 10.19 16.37 12.64
CA ASN A 60 10.70 17.64 13.15
C ASN A 60 9.88 18.85 12.65
N MET A 61 9.56 18.91 11.36
CA MET A 61 8.75 20.01 10.79
C MET A 61 7.29 19.95 11.25
N TYR A 62 6.69 18.76 11.28
CA TYR A 62 5.29 18.59 11.65
C TYR A 62 5.07 18.89 13.14
N CYS A 63 5.85 18.25 14.01
CA CYS A 63 5.76 18.49 15.45
C CYS A 63 6.28 19.89 15.81
N GLY A 64 7.27 20.41 15.10
CA GLY A 64 7.70 21.79 15.24
C GLY A 64 6.61 22.83 14.96
N ALA A 65 5.62 22.50 14.12
CA ALA A 65 4.49 23.38 13.81
C ALA A 65 3.22 23.10 14.62
N THR A 66 3.04 21.89 15.14
CA THR A 66 1.77 21.42 15.71
C THR A 66 1.83 20.99 17.17
N ALA A 67 3.03 20.77 17.74
CA ALA A 67 3.17 20.30 19.11
C ALA A 67 2.69 21.35 20.12
N GLN A 68 1.89 20.89 21.08
CA GLN A 68 1.31 21.71 22.14
C GLN A 68 1.32 20.94 23.46
N ASP A 69 1.54 21.64 24.57
CA ASP A 69 1.41 21.04 25.90
C ASP A 69 -0.07 20.82 26.28
N ASN A 70 -0.31 20.16 27.42
CA ASN A 70 -1.66 19.94 27.97
C ASN A 70 -2.41 21.25 28.30
N SER A 71 -1.72 22.40 28.31
CA SER A 71 -2.28 23.73 28.54
C SER A 71 -2.50 24.53 27.23
N GLY A 72 -2.17 23.95 26.07
CA GLY A 72 -2.31 24.56 24.74
C GLY A 72 -1.16 25.50 24.34
N ASN A 73 -0.06 25.55 25.10
CA ASN A 73 1.11 26.35 24.73
C ASN A 73 1.93 25.63 23.65
N PRO A 74 2.48 26.34 22.65
CA PRO A 74 3.27 25.73 21.59
C PRO A 74 4.61 25.21 22.13
N THR A 75 4.91 23.93 21.90
CA THR A 75 6.14 23.24 22.31
C THR A 75 7.03 22.83 21.14
N GLY A 76 6.77 23.39 19.95
CA GLY A 76 7.46 23.04 18.70
C GLY A 76 8.98 23.31 18.69
N GLU A 77 9.49 24.12 19.62
CA GLU A 77 10.92 24.43 19.73
C GLU A 77 11.77 23.17 20.00
N PHE A 78 11.24 22.20 20.76
CA PHE A 78 11.97 20.97 21.11
C PHE A 78 12.42 20.17 19.87
N PHE A 79 11.60 20.19 18.83
CA PHE A 79 11.81 19.45 17.58
C PHE A 79 12.73 20.17 16.58
N GLN A 80 13.12 21.42 16.87
CA GLN A 80 13.99 22.25 16.02
C GLN A 80 15.42 22.36 16.56
N THR A 81 15.73 21.68 17.67
CA THR A 81 17.06 21.72 18.30
C THR A 81 18.06 20.81 17.59
N ASN A 82 19.25 20.61 18.18
CA ASN A 82 20.24 19.60 17.76
C ASN A 82 20.26 18.37 18.71
N VAL A 83 19.29 18.27 19.61
CA VAL A 83 19.15 17.19 20.58
C VAL A 83 17.89 16.39 20.26
N LYS A 84 17.97 15.06 20.38
CA LYS A 84 16.80 14.19 20.23
C LYS A 84 15.75 14.54 21.30
N PRO A 85 14.47 14.71 20.95
CA PRO A 85 13.41 14.96 21.91
C PRO A 85 13.31 13.86 22.97
N THR A 86 12.99 14.26 24.21
CA THR A 86 12.72 13.31 25.30
C THR A 86 11.33 12.68 25.15
N TYR A 87 11.07 11.60 25.89
CA TYR A 87 9.76 10.93 25.91
C TYR A 87 8.61 11.92 26.19
N THR A 88 8.79 12.79 27.18
CA THR A 88 7.81 13.83 27.56
C THR A 88 7.54 14.84 26.46
N GLN A 89 8.55 15.18 25.67
CA GLN A 89 8.42 16.10 24.54
C GLN A 89 7.71 15.45 23.36
N ASN A 90 8.01 14.18 23.05
CA ASN A 90 7.35 13.42 21.98
C ASN A 90 5.84 13.32 22.20
N GLU A 91 5.42 13.13 23.44
CA GLU A 91 4.01 13.11 23.82
C GLU A 91 3.24 14.42 23.59
N THR A 92 3.93 15.56 23.44
CA THR A 92 3.27 16.83 23.08
C THR A 92 2.86 16.91 21.60
N CYS A 93 3.30 15.93 20.80
CA CYS A 93 2.95 15.82 19.39
C CYS A 93 2.03 14.61 19.14
N ASN A 94 0.86 14.86 18.54
CA ASN A 94 -0.16 13.83 18.29
C ASN A 94 0.33 12.64 17.45
N ILE A 95 1.33 12.84 16.58
CA ILE A 95 1.87 11.74 15.74
C ILE A 95 3.01 10.97 16.40
N LEU A 96 3.57 11.45 17.51
CA LEU A 96 4.72 10.87 18.21
C LEU A 96 4.38 10.29 19.59
N GLY A 97 3.10 10.29 19.97
CA GLY A 97 2.67 9.63 21.21
C GLY A 97 2.95 8.13 21.18
N ASP A 98 3.29 7.59 22.33
CA ASP A 98 3.42 6.15 22.55
C ASP A 98 2.01 5.52 22.67
N SER A 99 1.87 4.28 22.20
CA SER A 99 0.62 3.54 22.25
C SER A 99 0.83 2.19 22.91
N PRO A 100 -0.02 1.78 23.87
CA PRO A 100 0.20 0.54 24.57
C PRO A 100 -0.01 -0.66 23.64
N ASP A 101 0.87 -1.65 23.77
CA ASP A 101 0.62 -3.00 23.30
C ASP A 101 0.07 -3.86 24.45
N ARG A 102 -0.68 -4.91 24.09
CA ARG A 102 -1.30 -5.80 25.08
C ARG A 102 -0.44 -7.04 25.24
N VAL A 103 0.03 -7.27 26.47
CA VAL A 103 0.72 -8.49 26.85
C VAL A 103 -0.25 -9.33 27.67
N THR A 104 -0.56 -10.52 27.18
CA THR A 104 -1.45 -11.45 27.86
C THR A 104 -0.69 -12.65 28.41
N TRP A 105 -1.14 -13.15 29.54
CA TRP A 105 -0.70 -14.40 30.15
C TRP A 105 -1.93 -15.27 30.38
N GLU A 106 -2.05 -16.26 29.51
CA GLU A 106 -3.02 -17.34 29.60
C GLU A 106 -2.27 -18.62 30.03
N GLU A 107 -2.77 -19.32 31.04
CA GLU A 107 -2.16 -20.54 31.56
C GLU A 107 -3.17 -21.68 31.67
N GLU A 108 -2.65 -22.91 31.72
CA GLU A 108 -3.46 -24.08 32.08
C GLU A 108 -4.04 -23.94 33.51
N PRO A 109 -5.28 -24.42 33.74
CA PRO A 109 -5.93 -24.30 35.04
C PRO A 109 -5.12 -24.94 36.16
N TRP A 110 -5.00 -24.25 37.29
CA TRP A 110 -4.33 -24.79 38.47
C TRP A 110 -5.27 -25.71 39.24
N THR A 111 -4.86 -26.95 39.49
CA THR A 111 -5.68 -27.93 40.22
C THR A 111 -5.24 -28.14 41.66
N SER A 112 -6.19 -28.40 42.56
CA SER A 112 -5.92 -28.70 43.99
C SER A 112 -5.09 -27.60 44.67
N VAL A 113 -5.58 -26.37 44.59
CA VAL A 113 -4.89 -25.18 45.13
C VAL A 113 -5.30 -24.95 46.58
N THR A 114 -4.36 -25.10 47.51
CA THR A 114 -4.51 -24.62 48.89
C THR A 114 -3.85 -23.25 49.04
N LYS A 115 -2.56 -23.17 48.68
CA LYS A 115 -1.79 -21.94 48.51
C LYS A 115 -0.87 -22.15 47.31
N ARG A 116 -1.04 -21.35 46.26
CA ARG A 116 -0.10 -21.36 45.13
C ARG A 116 0.20 -19.94 44.70
N ALA A 117 1.45 -19.72 44.34
CA ALA A 117 1.91 -18.49 43.74
C ALA A 117 2.81 -18.78 42.55
N LYS A 118 2.89 -17.81 41.65
CA LYS A 118 3.73 -17.89 40.47
C LYS A 118 4.31 -16.51 40.16
N ASN A 119 5.59 -16.50 39.81
CA ASN A 119 6.28 -15.26 39.48
C ASN A 119 6.02 -14.89 38.03
N PHE A 120 5.87 -13.60 37.77
CA PHE A 120 5.79 -13.01 36.44
C PHE A 120 6.57 -11.68 36.42
N ASP A 121 6.97 -11.26 35.23
CA ASP A 121 7.69 -10.01 34.99
C ASP A 121 6.76 -9.01 34.33
N VAL A 122 6.85 -7.75 34.74
CA VAL A 122 6.10 -6.66 34.12
C VAL A 122 7.07 -5.85 33.28
N PRO A 123 6.99 -5.92 31.94
CA PRO A 123 7.80 -5.08 31.07
C PRO A 123 7.26 -3.63 31.09
N GLY A 124 8.11 -2.67 30.77
CA GLY A 124 7.70 -1.27 30.61
C GLY A 124 8.89 -0.32 30.57
N VAL A 125 8.59 0.96 30.37
CA VAL A 125 9.61 2.02 30.35
C VAL A 125 10.03 2.38 31.78
N PRO A 126 11.33 2.33 32.12
CA PRO A 126 11.79 2.73 33.45
C PRO A 126 11.54 4.24 33.68
N PRO A 127 11.27 4.66 34.93
CA PRO A 127 11.00 6.08 35.26
C PRO A 127 12.13 7.04 34.86
N GLU A 128 13.36 6.55 34.74
CA GLU A 128 14.53 7.31 34.29
C GLU A 128 14.43 7.71 32.81
N ALA A 129 13.81 6.88 31.98
CA ALA A 129 13.66 7.13 30.54
C ALA A 129 12.43 8.01 30.21
N THR A 130 11.48 8.13 31.14
CA THR A 130 10.28 8.97 30.97
C THR A 130 10.44 10.40 31.48
N ASP A 131 11.66 10.82 31.84
CA ASP A 131 11.98 12.18 32.32
C ASP A 131 11.02 12.66 33.44
N GLY A 132 10.69 11.73 34.36
CA GLY A 132 9.83 11.99 35.51
C GLY A 132 8.32 12.00 35.22
N ARG A 133 7.88 11.72 33.99
CA ARG A 133 6.45 11.53 33.69
C ARG A 133 6.02 10.10 34.07
N ILE A 134 4.93 10.02 34.83
CA ILE A 134 4.32 8.75 35.23
C ILE A 134 3.54 8.19 34.03
N VAL A 135 3.96 7.03 33.53
CA VAL A 135 3.26 6.28 32.49
C VAL A 135 2.32 5.30 33.19
N LEU A 136 1.01 5.44 32.94
CA LEU A 136 0.01 4.57 33.53
C LEU A 136 -0.05 3.25 32.77
N GLN A 137 0.38 2.17 33.41
CA GLN A 137 0.36 0.82 32.85
C GLN A 137 -0.71 -0.03 33.53
N PRO A 138 -1.98 0.02 33.09
CA PRO A 138 -3.04 -0.74 33.73
C PRO A 138 -2.85 -2.25 33.57
N LEU A 139 -3.24 -2.98 34.61
CA LEU A 139 -3.23 -4.44 34.66
C LEU A 139 -4.64 -4.94 34.99
N TRP A 140 -5.12 -5.91 34.22
CA TRP A 140 -6.36 -6.63 34.47
C TRP A 140 -6.07 -8.10 34.69
N LEU A 141 -6.62 -8.66 35.75
CA LEU A 141 -6.67 -10.09 35.99
C LEU A 141 -8.13 -10.51 35.96
N ASN A 142 -8.48 -11.43 35.09
CA ASN A 142 -9.77 -12.11 35.11
C ASN A 142 -9.54 -13.52 35.62
N CYS A 143 -10.31 -13.95 36.62
CA CYS A 143 -10.19 -15.31 37.13
C CYS A 143 -11.53 -15.90 37.58
N THR A 144 -11.58 -17.22 37.51
CA THR A 144 -12.69 -18.08 37.94
C THR A 144 -12.14 -19.18 38.83
N VAL A 145 -12.78 -19.37 39.99
CA VAL A 145 -12.33 -20.31 41.02
C VAL A 145 -13.46 -21.29 41.33
N GLU A 146 -13.17 -22.57 41.16
CA GLU A 146 -14.10 -23.68 41.43
C GLU A 146 -13.62 -24.52 42.61
N ALA A 147 -14.55 -24.96 43.43
CA ALA A 147 -14.28 -25.83 44.57
C ALA A 147 -15.45 -26.80 44.84
N SER A 148 -15.23 -27.80 45.69
CA SER A 148 -16.26 -28.79 46.03
C SER A 148 -17.45 -28.18 46.77
N GLU A 149 -17.20 -27.16 47.59
CA GLU A 149 -18.20 -26.33 48.26
C GLU A 149 -17.81 -24.84 48.15
N ASN A 150 -18.63 -23.95 48.69
CA ASN A 150 -18.39 -22.51 48.66
C ASN A 150 -17.34 -22.11 49.70
N TYR A 151 -16.07 -22.21 49.35
CA TYR A 151 -14.94 -21.80 50.20
C TYR A 151 -14.53 -20.35 49.94
N ALA A 152 -14.16 -19.63 51.00
CA ALA A 152 -13.55 -18.31 50.90
C ALA A 152 -12.10 -18.41 50.39
N TYR A 153 -11.72 -17.54 49.46
CA TYR A 153 -10.37 -17.45 48.94
C TYR A 153 -9.92 -16.01 48.74
N THR A 154 -8.61 -15.82 48.73
CA THR A 154 -7.95 -14.55 48.42
C THR A 154 -7.12 -14.72 47.15
N VAL A 155 -7.29 -13.81 46.21
CA VAL A 155 -6.35 -13.58 45.11
C VAL A 155 -5.57 -12.29 45.40
N ALA A 156 -4.26 -12.29 45.19
CA ALA A 156 -3.43 -11.10 45.39
C ALA A 156 -2.26 -11.03 44.42
N ILE A 157 -1.83 -9.81 44.13
CA ILE A 157 -0.59 -9.51 43.43
C ILE A 157 0.39 -8.90 44.43
N ARG A 158 1.60 -9.46 44.52
CA ARG A 158 2.66 -8.96 45.40
C ARG A 158 3.82 -8.37 44.61
N SER A 159 4.42 -7.33 45.19
CA SER A 159 5.69 -6.77 44.73
C SER A 159 6.84 -7.78 44.89
N PRO A 160 7.98 -7.56 44.20
CA PRO A 160 9.18 -8.37 44.39
C PRO A 160 9.72 -8.36 45.83
N GLN A 161 9.32 -7.37 46.65
CA GLN A 161 9.66 -7.26 48.07
C GLN A 161 8.68 -8.00 48.98
N GLY A 162 7.62 -8.60 48.42
CA GLY A 162 6.59 -9.35 49.15
C GLY A 162 5.45 -8.50 49.71
N GLU A 163 5.37 -7.22 49.34
CA GLU A 163 4.27 -6.33 49.73
C GLU A 163 3.04 -6.60 48.86
N ILE A 164 1.85 -6.61 49.46
CA ILE A 164 0.59 -6.81 48.72
C ILE A 164 0.24 -5.50 48.02
N LEU A 165 0.16 -5.52 46.70
CA LEU A 165 -0.18 -4.34 45.88
C LEU A 165 -1.68 -4.20 45.73
N GLU A 166 -2.35 -5.28 45.35
CA GLU A 166 -3.80 -5.35 45.16
C GLU A 166 -4.27 -6.76 45.50
N TYR A 167 -5.48 -6.87 46.07
CA TYR A 167 -6.08 -8.15 46.44
C TYR A 167 -7.60 -8.11 46.35
N ASN A 168 -8.21 -9.28 46.20
CA ASN A 168 -9.66 -9.45 46.21
C ASN A 168 -9.99 -10.74 46.93
N ASN A 169 -10.99 -10.67 47.82
CA ASN A 169 -11.51 -11.80 48.56
C ASN A 169 -12.84 -12.22 47.93
N GLY A 170 -12.96 -13.49 47.58
CA GLY A 170 -14.15 -14.04 46.91
C GLY A 170 -14.57 -15.38 47.49
N THR A 171 -15.75 -15.84 47.07
CA THR A 171 -16.25 -17.18 47.39
C THR A 171 -16.24 -18.06 46.15
N ALA A 172 -15.63 -19.24 46.24
CA ALA A 172 -15.56 -20.19 45.13
C ALA A 172 -16.98 -20.56 44.64
N ASN A 173 -17.12 -20.87 43.34
CA ASN A 173 -18.37 -21.22 42.64
C ASN A 173 -19.43 -20.10 42.48
N SER A 174 -19.23 -18.92 43.09
CA SER A 174 -20.20 -17.81 43.04
C SER A 174 -19.62 -16.56 42.37
N ASP A 175 -18.37 -16.22 42.68
CA ASP A 175 -17.81 -14.90 42.39
C ASP A 175 -16.74 -14.93 41.30
N ASN A 176 -16.67 -13.87 40.49
CA ASN A 176 -15.54 -13.62 39.61
C ASN A 176 -14.47 -12.85 40.39
N CYS A 177 -13.25 -13.37 40.48
CA CYS A 177 -12.16 -12.75 41.24
C CYS A 177 -11.35 -11.70 40.47
N GLY A 178 -12.00 -10.94 39.60
CA GLY A 178 -11.32 -9.93 38.80
C GLY A 178 -10.53 -8.94 39.66
N LEU A 179 -9.31 -8.60 39.24
CA LEU A 179 -8.50 -7.51 39.78
C LEU A 179 -8.21 -6.50 38.66
N GLU A 180 -8.31 -5.22 38.98
CA GLU A 180 -7.92 -4.14 38.08
C GLU A 180 -7.00 -3.17 38.83
N MET A 181 -5.80 -2.95 38.31
CA MET A 181 -4.86 -1.96 38.82
C MET A 181 -4.71 -0.85 37.80
N VAL A 182 -4.74 0.40 38.27
CA VAL A 182 -4.58 1.59 37.41
C VAL A 182 -3.18 1.68 36.82
N THR A 183 -2.16 1.27 37.58
CA THR A 183 -0.77 1.25 37.11
C THR A 183 0.05 0.19 37.85
N ILE A 184 0.95 -0.47 37.14
CA ILE A 184 2.01 -1.30 37.71
C ILE A 184 3.37 -0.84 37.17
N GLU A 185 4.34 -0.69 38.09
CA GLU A 185 5.69 -0.30 37.71
C GLU A 185 6.41 -1.47 36.98
N PRO A 186 7.34 -1.17 36.06
CA PRO A 186 8.13 -2.20 35.42
C PRO A 186 9.13 -2.77 36.42
N ALA A 187 8.96 -4.05 36.76
CA ALA A 187 9.91 -4.81 37.56
C ALA A 187 9.80 -6.31 37.26
N GLN A 188 10.83 -7.04 37.68
CA GLN A 188 10.88 -8.50 37.55
C GLN A 188 10.38 -9.15 38.84
N ARG A 189 9.78 -10.34 38.72
CA ARG A 189 9.35 -11.20 39.84
C ARG A 189 8.21 -10.65 40.71
N TYR A 190 7.16 -10.12 40.10
CA TYR A 190 5.88 -9.98 40.79
C TYR A 190 5.31 -11.37 41.08
N GLU A 191 4.59 -11.52 42.20
CA GLU A 191 3.95 -12.79 42.55
C GLU A 191 2.43 -12.69 42.37
N LEU A 192 1.85 -13.53 41.52
CA LEU A 192 0.40 -13.76 41.52
C LEU A 192 0.11 -14.97 42.41
N LEU A 193 -0.79 -14.82 43.39
CA LEU A 193 -1.12 -15.89 44.32
C LEU A 193 -2.62 -16.10 44.51
N PHE A 194 -2.97 -17.35 44.77
CA PHE A 194 -4.30 -17.80 45.17
C PHE A 194 -4.18 -18.61 46.46
N VAL A 195 -4.97 -18.24 47.46
CA VAL A 195 -4.95 -18.83 48.80
C VAL A 195 -6.38 -19.14 49.24
N SER A 196 -6.64 -20.38 49.63
CA SER A 196 -7.86 -20.75 50.37
C SER A 196 -7.75 -20.22 51.80
N GLU A 197 -8.77 -19.52 52.27
CA GLU A 197 -8.85 -19.04 53.66
C GLU A 197 -9.21 -20.16 54.64
N GLU A 198 -9.89 -21.21 54.15
CA GLU A 198 -10.28 -22.35 54.97
C GLU A 198 -9.15 -23.36 55.16
N GLU A 199 -8.92 -23.76 56.42
CA GLU A 199 -7.92 -24.76 56.78
C GLU A 199 -8.30 -26.14 56.22
N ASN A 200 -7.36 -26.80 55.54
CA ASN A 200 -7.48 -28.13 54.92
C ASN A 200 -8.49 -28.26 53.75
N GLN A 201 -9.05 -27.17 53.26
CA GLN A 201 -9.83 -27.16 52.02
C GLN A 201 -8.98 -26.71 50.84
N PHE A 202 -9.27 -27.26 49.66
CA PHE A 202 -8.58 -26.93 48.42
C PHE A 202 -9.56 -26.46 47.35
N LEU A 203 -9.13 -25.47 46.59
CA LEU A 203 -9.79 -25.06 45.35
C LEU A 203 -9.52 -26.16 44.31
N SER A 204 -10.59 -26.63 43.67
CA SER A 204 -10.51 -27.73 42.72
C SER A 204 -9.84 -27.31 41.43
N GLU A 205 -10.23 -26.15 40.89
CA GLU A 205 -9.71 -25.58 39.65
C GLU A 205 -9.66 -24.05 39.76
N VAL A 206 -8.55 -23.45 39.32
CA VAL A 206 -8.37 -22.00 39.24
C VAL A 206 -7.91 -21.66 37.84
N THR A 207 -8.71 -20.88 37.12
CA THR A 207 -8.42 -20.40 35.78
C THR A 207 -8.28 -18.88 35.82
N PHE A 208 -7.23 -18.35 35.19
CA PHE A 208 -7.02 -16.92 35.10
C PHE A 208 -6.39 -16.49 33.77
N ASP A 209 -6.68 -15.26 33.39
CA ASP A 209 -6.09 -14.52 32.28
C ASP A 209 -5.63 -13.18 32.83
N MET A 210 -4.34 -12.88 32.66
CA MET A 210 -3.77 -11.58 33.01
C MET A 210 -3.41 -10.81 31.75
N THR A 211 -3.93 -9.59 31.63
CA THR A 211 -3.58 -8.65 30.57
C THR A 211 -2.90 -7.42 31.17
N VAL A 212 -1.75 -7.05 30.63
CA VAL A 212 -1.01 -5.83 30.99
C VAL A 212 -0.84 -4.97 29.75
N HIS A 213 -1.07 -3.67 29.89
CA HIS A 213 -0.66 -2.70 28.87
C HIS A 213 0.83 -2.38 29.01
N TYR A 214 1.58 -2.62 27.95
CA TYR A 214 3.01 -2.40 27.84
C TYR A 214 3.31 -1.19 26.97
N PHE A 215 4.14 -0.28 27.49
CA PHE A 215 4.73 0.83 26.75
C PHE A 215 6.23 0.60 26.60
N ASP A 216 6.77 0.80 25.40
CA ASP A 216 8.18 0.55 25.09
C ASP A 216 9.02 1.84 25.05
N GLY A 217 8.38 3.01 25.14
CA GLY A 217 9.05 4.32 25.16
C GLY A 217 9.39 4.84 23.77
N ILE A 218 8.96 4.15 22.72
CA ILE A 218 9.16 4.53 21.33
C ILE A 218 7.82 5.06 20.79
N PRO A 219 7.80 6.19 20.07
CA PRO A 219 6.59 6.67 19.42
C PRO A 219 5.91 5.58 18.56
N ALA A 220 4.59 5.45 18.68
CA ALA A 220 3.83 4.36 18.04
C ALA A 220 3.97 4.28 16.51
N ASN A 221 4.27 5.41 15.87
CA ASN A 221 4.43 5.53 14.42
C ASN A 221 5.91 5.45 13.97
N MET A 222 6.83 5.11 14.86
CA MET A 222 8.26 5.04 14.57
C MET A 222 8.84 3.68 14.94
N ASN A 223 10.01 3.37 14.38
CA ASN A 223 10.80 2.22 14.81
C ASN A 223 11.87 2.62 15.84
N ASN A 224 12.62 1.65 16.36
CA ASN A 224 13.70 1.88 17.34
C ASN A 224 14.85 2.79 16.82
N LYS A 225 14.90 3.03 15.50
CA LYS A 225 15.85 3.97 14.87
C LYS A 225 15.27 5.34 14.61
N SER A 226 14.11 5.64 15.19
CA SER A 226 13.39 6.89 15.00
C SER A 226 13.00 7.11 13.52
N LEU A 227 12.74 6.05 12.74
CA LEU A 227 12.26 6.19 11.35
C LEU A 227 10.74 6.05 11.29
N TRP A 228 10.10 6.79 10.38
CA TRP A 228 8.64 6.83 10.25
C TRP A 228 8.04 5.57 9.62
N LEU A 229 7.20 4.86 10.36
CA LEU A 229 6.36 3.76 9.88
C LEU A 229 4.93 4.21 9.59
N GLY A 230 4.44 5.18 10.36
CA GLY A 230 3.04 5.61 10.36
C GLY A 230 2.10 4.61 11.03
N PRO A 231 0.78 4.84 10.99
CA PRO A 231 -0.18 4.10 11.80
C PRO A 231 -0.24 2.61 11.47
N LYS A 232 -0.31 1.79 12.54
CA LYS A 232 -0.55 0.35 12.46
C LYS A 232 -2.00 0.06 12.06
N ILE A 233 -2.20 -0.75 11.01
CA ILE A 233 -3.50 -1.27 10.59
C ILE A 233 -3.49 -2.79 10.80
N SER A 234 -4.32 -3.27 11.71
CA SER A 234 -4.53 -4.71 11.94
C SER A 234 -5.58 -5.25 10.98
N LEU A 235 -5.18 -6.16 10.09
CA LEU A 235 -6.06 -6.96 9.23
C LEU A 235 -6.04 -8.42 9.74
N GLY A 236 -6.75 -8.67 10.85
CA GLY A 236 -6.83 -9.99 11.46
C GLY A 236 -5.47 -10.44 12.01
N PRO A 237 -4.84 -11.49 11.45
CA PRO A 237 -3.53 -11.97 11.91
C PRO A 237 -2.33 -11.15 11.41
N VAL A 238 -2.53 -10.18 10.49
CA VAL A 238 -1.43 -9.40 9.90
C VAL A 238 -1.55 -7.94 10.31
N SER A 239 -0.50 -7.40 10.95
CA SER A 239 -0.32 -5.96 11.17
C SER A 239 0.44 -5.34 10.00
N LEU A 240 -0.12 -4.28 9.41
CA LEU A 240 0.47 -3.59 8.26
C LEU A 240 0.72 -2.12 8.60
N HIS A 241 1.81 -1.59 8.05
CA HIS A 241 2.15 -0.17 8.10
C HIS A 241 2.15 0.39 6.66
N PRO A 242 0.98 0.61 6.05
CA PRO A 242 0.89 1.00 4.64
C PRO A 242 1.54 2.36 4.34
N THR A 243 1.66 3.21 5.35
CA THR A 243 2.27 4.55 5.27
C THR A 243 3.74 4.56 5.66
N ILE A 244 4.42 3.41 5.65
CA ILE A 244 5.88 3.36 5.85
C ILE A 244 6.57 4.22 4.79
N PHE A 245 7.57 5.00 5.20
CA PHE A 245 8.27 5.93 4.31
C PHE A 245 8.81 5.25 3.04
N LEU A 246 9.18 3.97 3.12
CA LEU A 246 9.65 3.16 1.99
C LEU A 246 8.61 3.07 0.87
N ASN A 247 7.33 2.87 1.21
CA ASN A 247 6.26 2.74 0.20
C ASN A 247 6.16 4.00 -0.68
N PHE A 248 6.44 5.17 -0.11
CA PHE A 248 6.37 6.43 -0.83
C PHE A 248 7.36 6.54 -2.00
N PHE A 249 8.46 5.79 -1.99
CA PHE A 249 9.34 5.67 -3.17
C PHE A 249 8.61 5.03 -4.35
N GLY A 250 7.95 3.89 -4.13
CA GLY A 250 7.15 3.21 -5.15
C GLY A 250 5.93 4.04 -5.58
N LEU A 251 5.23 4.64 -4.61
CA LEU A 251 4.08 5.51 -4.87
C LEU A 251 4.45 6.75 -5.70
N THR A 252 5.64 7.31 -5.52
CA THR A 252 6.13 8.43 -6.34
C THR A 252 6.06 8.09 -7.83
N PHE A 253 6.66 6.96 -8.22
CA PHE A 253 6.66 6.54 -9.61
C PHE A 253 5.29 6.05 -10.08
N PHE A 254 4.56 5.33 -9.23
CA PHE A 254 3.20 4.89 -9.54
C PHE A 254 2.29 6.09 -9.87
N CYS A 255 2.26 7.11 -9.01
CA CYS A 255 1.45 8.31 -9.19
C CYS A 255 1.85 9.08 -10.45
N PHE A 256 3.14 9.20 -10.76
CA PHE A 256 3.57 9.89 -11.99
C PHE A 256 3.16 9.17 -13.28
N ILE A 257 3.16 7.84 -13.28
CA ILE A 257 3.22 7.06 -14.51
C ILE A 257 1.89 6.34 -14.79
N PHE A 258 1.28 5.73 -13.79
CA PHE A 258 0.17 4.80 -13.97
C PHE A 258 -1.14 5.48 -14.42
N PRO A 259 -1.66 6.54 -13.77
CA PRO A 259 -2.98 7.10 -14.10
C PRO A 259 -3.05 7.65 -15.53
N ALA A 260 -2.00 8.35 -15.97
CA ALA A 260 -1.93 8.91 -17.32
C ALA A 260 -1.84 7.81 -18.39
N SER A 261 -1.04 6.76 -18.14
CA SER A 261 -0.91 5.64 -19.07
C SER A 261 -2.20 4.84 -19.18
N TYR A 262 -2.88 4.56 -18.05
CA TYR A 262 -4.16 3.86 -18.02
C TYR A 262 -5.25 4.61 -18.78
N TYR A 263 -5.35 5.92 -18.59
CA TYR A 263 -6.31 6.74 -19.33
C TYR A 263 -6.05 6.74 -20.84
N TRP A 264 -4.78 6.89 -21.25
CA TRP A 264 -4.42 6.88 -22.67
C TRP A 264 -4.73 5.54 -23.33
N GLU A 265 -4.51 4.43 -22.63
CA GLU A 265 -4.90 3.12 -23.12
C GLU A 265 -6.40 2.99 -23.31
N LYS A 266 -7.22 3.47 -22.36
CA LYS A 266 -8.69 3.45 -22.50
C LYS A 266 -9.18 4.24 -23.72
N VAL A 267 -8.53 5.37 -24.01
CA VAL A 267 -8.80 6.16 -25.22
C VAL A 267 -8.43 5.36 -26.49
N GLU A 268 -7.29 4.70 -26.48
CA GLU A 268 -6.82 3.90 -27.62
C GLU A 268 -7.66 2.63 -27.82
N GLU A 269 -8.14 2.00 -26.75
CA GLU A 269 -9.06 0.86 -26.78
C GLU A 269 -10.39 1.26 -27.44
N ALA A 270 -10.98 2.39 -27.03
CA ALA A 270 -12.20 2.91 -27.64
C ALA A 270 -12.05 3.21 -29.15
N LYS A 271 -10.89 3.73 -29.57
CA LYS A 271 -10.59 3.93 -31.01
C LYS A 271 -10.48 2.61 -31.75
N ASN A 272 -9.81 1.62 -31.17
CA ASN A 272 -9.65 0.30 -31.77
C ASN A 272 -10.99 -0.42 -31.94
N GLU A 273 -11.92 -0.31 -30.98
CA GLU A 273 -13.27 -0.88 -31.09
C GLU A 273 -14.04 -0.33 -32.31
N VAL A 274 -13.88 0.96 -32.60
CA VAL A 274 -14.47 1.60 -33.79
C VAL A 274 -13.81 1.10 -35.08
N GLU A 275 -12.48 1.05 -35.11
CA GLU A 275 -11.73 0.58 -36.28
C GLU A 275 -11.95 -0.90 -36.58
N GLU A 276 -12.25 -1.73 -35.58
CA GLU A 276 -12.49 -3.17 -35.76
C GLU A 276 -13.75 -3.45 -36.59
N LYS A 277 -14.80 -2.62 -36.44
CA LYS A 277 -16.09 -2.77 -37.16
C LYS A 277 -16.14 -2.03 -38.49
N PHE A 278 -15.18 -1.15 -38.74
CA PHE A 278 -15.13 -0.35 -39.95
C PHE A 278 -14.99 -1.16 -41.26
N PRO A 279 -14.16 -2.22 -41.36
CA PRO A 279 -14.08 -3.04 -42.56
C PRO A 279 -15.40 -3.73 -42.92
N ASP A 280 -16.15 -4.20 -41.91
CA ASP A 280 -17.45 -4.85 -42.10
C ASP A 280 -18.48 -3.84 -42.64
N PHE A 281 -18.51 -2.63 -42.07
CA PHE A 281 -19.34 -1.54 -42.58
C PHE A 281 -19.04 -1.20 -44.05
N LEU A 282 -17.75 -1.10 -44.44
CA LEU A 282 -17.37 -0.83 -45.83
C LEU A 282 -17.78 -1.96 -46.78
N ARG A 283 -17.66 -3.23 -46.33
CA ARG A 283 -18.05 -4.40 -47.12
C ARG A 283 -19.54 -4.42 -47.39
N ASP A 284 -20.35 -4.23 -46.35
CA ASP A 284 -21.81 -4.25 -46.48
C ASP A 284 -22.29 -3.06 -47.35
N LEU A 285 -21.65 -1.89 -47.23
CA LEU A 285 -21.88 -0.74 -48.11
C LEU A 285 -21.58 -1.06 -49.58
N ALA A 286 -20.49 -1.77 -49.84
CA ALA A 286 -20.14 -2.21 -51.19
C ALA A 286 -21.15 -3.21 -51.75
N GLU A 287 -21.62 -4.16 -50.93
CA GLU A 287 -22.60 -5.18 -51.29
C GLU A 287 -23.97 -4.55 -51.65
N TYR A 288 -24.47 -3.60 -50.84
CA TYR A 288 -25.72 -2.90 -51.14
C TYR A 288 -25.64 -2.03 -52.39
N TRP A 289 -24.51 -1.33 -52.60
CA TRP A 289 -24.29 -0.56 -53.81
C TRP A 289 -24.22 -1.45 -55.06
N LYS A 290 -23.56 -2.61 -54.98
CA LYS A 290 -23.54 -3.62 -56.05
C LYS A 290 -24.93 -4.22 -56.33
N GLY A 291 -25.79 -4.27 -55.31
CA GLY A 291 -27.21 -4.66 -55.42
C GLY A 291 -28.10 -3.64 -56.15
N GLY A 292 -27.56 -2.48 -56.52
CA GLY A 292 -28.28 -1.44 -57.28
C GLY A 292 -29.03 -0.42 -56.43
N LEU A 293 -28.83 -0.42 -55.10
CA LEU A 293 -29.36 0.62 -54.22
C LEU A 293 -28.59 1.93 -54.43
N SER A 294 -29.27 3.07 -54.29
CA SER A 294 -28.59 4.37 -54.23
C SER A 294 -27.76 4.45 -52.94
N MET A 295 -26.69 5.25 -52.95
CA MET A 295 -25.76 5.38 -51.81
C MET A 295 -26.48 5.88 -50.56
N THR A 296 -27.47 6.76 -50.75
CA THR A 296 -28.36 7.25 -49.70
C THR A 296 -29.17 6.13 -49.06
N VAL A 297 -29.78 5.26 -49.86
CA VAL A 297 -30.62 4.15 -49.37
C VAL A 297 -29.75 3.03 -48.78
N ALA A 298 -28.56 2.78 -49.36
CA ALA A 298 -27.60 1.83 -48.81
C ALA A 298 -27.17 2.23 -47.39
N VAL A 299 -26.79 3.49 -47.17
CA VAL A 299 -26.42 3.99 -45.83
C VAL A 299 -27.61 3.98 -44.87
N GLN A 300 -28.82 4.32 -45.32
CA GLN A 300 -30.03 4.23 -44.49
C GLN A 300 -30.33 2.79 -44.06
N THR A 301 -30.07 1.81 -44.93
CA THR A 301 -30.22 0.38 -44.64
C THR A 301 -29.13 -0.10 -43.68
N LEU A 302 -27.90 0.42 -43.79
CA LEU A 302 -26.81 0.10 -42.86
C LEU A 302 -26.99 0.73 -41.48
N ALA A 303 -27.68 1.87 -41.39
CA ALA A 303 -27.94 2.52 -40.11
C ALA A 303 -28.91 1.72 -39.21
N THR A 304 -29.59 0.69 -39.74
CA THR A 304 -30.39 -0.24 -38.94
C THR A 304 -29.63 -1.53 -38.58
N SER A 305 -28.43 -1.74 -39.13
CA SER A 305 -27.55 -2.87 -38.81
C SER A 305 -26.72 -2.63 -37.54
N GLU A 306 -26.10 -3.67 -37.00
CA GLU A 306 -25.27 -3.58 -35.79
C GLU A 306 -23.76 -3.46 -36.11
N TYR A 307 -23.19 -2.27 -35.88
CA TYR A 307 -21.74 -2.00 -35.99
C TYR A 307 -21.09 -1.58 -34.66
N GLY A 308 -21.71 -1.92 -33.53
CA GLY A 308 -21.18 -1.63 -32.19
C GLY A 308 -20.88 -0.14 -31.97
N ALA A 309 -19.63 0.19 -31.64
CA ALA A 309 -19.18 1.56 -31.40
C ALA A 309 -19.32 2.51 -32.60
N LEU A 310 -19.49 1.97 -33.82
CA LEU A 310 -19.66 2.77 -35.04
C LEU A 310 -21.13 3.18 -35.28
N ASN A 311 -22.09 2.59 -34.57
CA ASN A 311 -23.51 2.70 -34.93
C ASN A 311 -24.04 4.13 -34.85
N ASP A 312 -23.63 4.88 -33.82
CA ASP A 312 -24.01 6.29 -33.65
C ASP A 312 -23.49 7.18 -34.80
N GLU A 313 -22.29 6.88 -35.31
CA GLU A 313 -21.69 7.63 -36.40
C GLU A 313 -22.30 7.29 -37.76
N VAL A 314 -22.67 6.02 -37.99
CA VAL A 314 -23.43 5.57 -39.17
C VAL A 314 -24.83 6.17 -39.17
N LYS A 315 -25.50 6.25 -38.02
CA LYS A 315 -26.83 6.87 -37.90
C LYS A 315 -26.80 8.36 -38.26
N LYS A 316 -25.83 9.12 -37.74
CA LYS A 316 -25.62 10.52 -38.12
C LYS A 316 -25.38 10.68 -39.62
N MET A 317 -24.63 9.74 -40.22
CA MET A 317 -24.38 9.74 -41.66
C MET A 317 -25.67 9.55 -42.46
N SER A 318 -26.54 8.62 -42.04
CA SER A 318 -27.88 8.41 -42.62
C SER A 318 -28.76 9.66 -42.52
N ASP A 319 -28.78 10.33 -41.37
CA ASP A 319 -29.57 11.56 -41.17
C ASP A 319 -29.09 12.68 -42.09
N GLN A 320 -27.78 12.89 -42.21
CA GLN A 320 -27.20 13.89 -43.11
C GLN A 320 -27.53 13.62 -44.60
N LEU A 321 -27.51 12.36 -45.02
CA LEU A 321 -27.91 11.96 -46.37
C LEU A 321 -29.41 12.13 -46.61
N SER A 322 -30.23 11.90 -45.59
CA SER A 322 -31.69 12.10 -45.66
C SER A 322 -32.07 13.57 -45.90
N TRP A 323 -31.22 14.51 -45.46
CA TRP A 323 -31.38 15.95 -45.68
C TRP A 323 -30.83 16.43 -47.03
N GLY A 324 -30.39 15.52 -47.90
CA GLY A 324 -29.94 15.84 -49.26
C GLY A 324 -28.50 16.36 -49.35
N ILE A 325 -27.69 16.19 -48.29
CA ILE A 325 -26.26 16.54 -48.33
C ILE A 325 -25.53 15.52 -49.23
N LYS A 326 -24.56 15.99 -50.01
CA LYS A 326 -23.77 15.14 -50.92
C LYS A 326 -23.00 14.08 -50.14
N PHE A 327 -22.99 12.86 -50.66
CA PHE A 327 -22.26 11.73 -50.06
C PHE A 327 -20.77 12.02 -49.87
N SER A 328 -20.12 12.66 -50.84
CA SER A 328 -18.72 13.07 -50.76
C SER A 328 -18.40 13.92 -49.53
N ASP A 329 -19.33 14.79 -49.12
CA ASP A 329 -19.16 15.72 -48.00
C ASP A 329 -19.48 15.02 -46.68
N VAL A 330 -20.53 14.19 -46.68
CA VAL A 330 -20.96 13.41 -45.51
C VAL A 330 -19.90 12.39 -45.10
N ILE A 331 -19.31 11.66 -46.05
CA ILE A 331 -18.33 10.62 -45.74
C ILE A 331 -17.01 11.22 -45.25
N ARG A 332 -16.60 12.38 -45.77
CA ARG A 332 -15.45 13.15 -45.25
C ARG A 332 -15.70 13.64 -43.83
N GLN A 333 -16.89 14.19 -43.55
CA GLN A 333 -17.25 14.58 -42.18
C GLN A 333 -17.29 13.36 -41.24
N PHE A 334 -17.73 12.20 -41.70
CA PHE A 334 -17.65 10.95 -40.94
C PHE A 334 -16.20 10.59 -40.61
N ALA A 335 -15.28 10.66 -41.57
CA ALA A 335 -13.86 10.42 -41.32
C ALA A 335 -13.24 11.41 -40.32
N ASP A 336 -13.65 12.69 -40.36
CA ASP A 336 -13.19 13.72 -39.42
C ASP A 336 -13.76 13.57 -38.01
N ARG A 337 -14.94 12.94 -37.89
CA ARG A 337 -15.56 12.63 -36.59
C ARG A 337 -14.94 11.39 -35.94
N VAL A 338 -14.74 10.33 -36.71
CA VAL A 338 -14.07 9.11 -36.22
C VAL A 338 -12.60 9.37 -35.94
N GLY A 339 -11.93 10.18 -36.78
CA GLY A 339 -10.62 10.77 -36.50
C GLY A 339 -9.46 9.78 -36.45
N THR A 340 -9.65 8.56 -36.93
CA THR A 340 -8.61 7.52 -36.95
C THR A 340 -7.88 7.46 -38.29
N PRO A 341 -6.54 7.21 -38.33
CA PRO A 341 -5.77 7.16 -39.57
C PRO A 341 -6.26 6.11 -40.57
N LEU A 342 -6.75 4.95 -40.10
CA LEU A 342 -7.28 3.88 -40.94
C LEU A 342 -8.52 4.35 -41.71
N VAL A 343 -9.50 4.89 -40.98
CA VAL A 343 -10.75 5.42 -41.56
C VAL A 343 -10.48 6.58 -42.51
N GLN A 344 -9.63 7.53 -42.14
CA GLN A 344 -9.30 8.68 -43.00
C GLN A 344 -8.70 8.25 -44.35
N ARG A 345 -7.79 7.27 -44.34
CA ARG A 345 -7.18 6.73 -45.56
C ARG A 345 -8.20 6.03 -46.45
N ALA A 346 -9.01 5.15 -45.87
CA ALA A 346 -10.03 4.41 -46.62
C ALA A 346 -11.08 5.36 -47.22
N ILE A 347 -11.57 6.33 -46.44
CA ILE A 347 -12.56 7.30 -46.90
C ILE A 347 -11.99 8.24 -47.97
N ALA A 348 -10.73 8.67 -47.85
CA ALA A 348 -10.10 9.51 -48.88
C ALA A 348 -10.05 8.79 -50.24
N LEU A 349 -9.74 7.49 -50.26
CA LEU A 349 -9.77 6.66 -51.46
C LEU A 349 -11.18 6.56 -52.06
N ILE A 350 -12.20 6.35 -51.21
CA ILE A 350 -13.60 6.25 -51.64
C ILE A 350 -14.10 7.60 -52.20
N ALA A 351 -13.75 8.72 -51.57
CA ALA A 351 -14.18 10.04 -52.00
C ALA A 351 -13.54 10.45 -53.34
N GLU A 352 -12.27 10.09 -53.58
CA GLU A 352 -11.61 10.36 -54.86
C GLU A 352 -12.18 9.48 -55.97
N ALA A 353 -12.54 8.24 -55.65
CA ALA A 353 -13.20 7.31 -56.55
C ALA A 353 -14.59 7.78 -57.01
N ASP A 354 -15.39 8.30 -56.08
CA ASP A 354 -16.71 8.88 -56.35
C ASP A 354 -16.60 10.09 -57.30
N ARG A 355 -15.60 10.95 -57.05
CA ARG A 355 -15.33 12.12 -57.89
C ARG A 355 -14.86 11.76 -59.30
N ALA A 356 -14.06 10.71 -59.44
CA ALA A 356 -13.52 10.25 -60.72
C ALA A 356 -14.52 9.45 -61.58
N GLY A 357 -15.71 9.13 -61.03
CA GLY A 357 -16.75 8.39 -61.76
C GLY A 357 -16.39 6.94 -62.09
N GLY A 358 -15.48 6.35 -61.32
CA GLY A 358 -15.04 4.96 -61.48
C GLY A 358 -16.06 3.94 -60.96
N LYS A 359 -15.72 2.64 -61.05
CA LYS A 359 -16.50 1.57 -60.40
C LYS A 359 -16.34 1.64 -58.88
N ILE A 360 -17.15 2.49 -58.23
CA ILE A 360 -17.15 2.70 -56.77
C ILE A 360 -17.31 1.39 -55.98
N SER A 361 -18.08 0.42 -56.50
CA SER A 361 -18.24 -0.91 -55.91
C SER A 361 -16.90 -1.62 -55.70
N ASP A 362 -16.05 -1.63 -56.72
CA ASP A 362 -14.79 -2.38 -56.72
C ASP A 362 -13.79 -1.71 -55.77
N ILE A 363 -13.84 -0.38 -55.66
CA ILE A 363 -12.98 0.40 -54.78
C ILE A 363 -13.41 0.26 -53.31
N LEU A 364 -14.71 0.24 -53.01
CA LEU A 364 -15.24 -0.03 -51.67
C LEU A 364 -14.85 -1.44 -51.19
N VAL A 365 -15.00 -2.46 -52.05
CA VAL A 365 -14.57 -3.84 -51.73
C VAL A 365 -13.06 -3.89 -51.50
N THR A 366 -12.27 -3.21 -52.33
CA THR A 366 -10.82 -3.15 -52.15
C THR A 366 -10.44 -2.48 -50.84
N ALA A 367 -11.06 -1.35 -50.48
CA ALA A 367 -10.83 -0.65 -49.23
C ALA A 367 -11.26 -1.46 -47.99
N ALA A 368 -12.36 -2.22 -48.09
CA ALA A 368 -12.82 -3.12 -47.04
C ALA A 368 -11.83 -4.27 -46.81
N ASN A 369 -11.35 -4.90 -47.89
CA ASN A 369 -10.35 -5.97 -47.82
C ASN A 369 -9.02 -5.47 -47.27
N ASP A 370 -8.54 -4.31 -47.73
CA ASP A 370 -7.31 -3.66 -47.23
C ASP A 370 -7.41 -3.34 -45.73
N SER A 371 -8.53 -2.75 -45.30
CA SER A 371 -8.77 -2.44 -43.88
C SER A 371 -8.83 -3.71 -43.02
N ARG A 372 -9.43 -4.80 -43.55
CA ARG A 372 -9.51 -6.10 -42.88
C ARG A 372 -8.15 -6.78 -42.76
N GLU A 373 -7.36 -6.75 -43.84
CA GLU A 373 -6.00 -7.29 -43.85
C GLU A 373 -5.12 -6.54 -42.86
N LEU A 374 -5.22 -5.20 -42.81
CA LEU A 374 -4.49 -4.40 -41.84
C LEU A 374 -4.84 -4.78 -40.40
N LYS A 375 -6.12 -4.95 -40.07
CA LYS A 375 -6.56 -5.41 -38.75
C LYS A 375 -6.11 -6.82 -38.42
N PHE A 376 -6.09 -7.71 -39.41
CA PHE A 376 -5.55 -9.06 -39.25
C PHE A 376 -4.05 -9.02 -38.91
N LEU A 377 -3.26 -8.23 -39.64
CA LEU A 377 -1.83 -8.05 -39.39
C LEU A 377 -1.56 -7.40 -38.02
N GLU A 378 -2.35 -6.41 -37.62
CA GLU A 378 -2.28 -5.82 -36.28
C GLU A 378 -2.57 -6.85 -35.18
N GLY A 379 -3.57 -7.70 -35.37
CA GLY A 379 -3.90 -8.79 -34.46
C GLY A 379 -2.78 -9.83 -34.34
N GLU A 380 -2.18 -10.22 -35.46
CA GLU A 380 -1.04 -11.14 -35.49
C GLU A 380 0.17 -10.54 -34.77
N ARG A 381 0.49 -9.27 -35.05
CA ARG A 381 1.54 -8.52 -34.36
C ARG A 381 1.29 -8.44 -32.85
N LYS A 382 0.06 -8.10 -32.43
CA LYS A 382 -0.33 -8.01 -31.01
C LYS A 382 -0.14 -9.35 -30.29
N ARG A 383 -0.51 -10.46 -30.94
CA ARG A 383 -0.34 -11.81 -30.40
C ARG A 383 1.13 -12.22 -30.29
N ALA A 384 1.93 -11.95 -31.32
CA ALA A 384 3.38 -12.24 -31.29
C ALA A 384 4.10 -11.43 -30.21
N ILE A 385 3.78 -10.14 -30.08
CA ILE A 385 4.31 -9.26 -29.03
C ILE A 385 3.82 -9.69 -27.64
N GLY A 386 2.58 -10.13 -27.52
CA GLY A 386 2.00 -10.58 -26.25
C GLY A 386 2.84 -11.64 -25.54
N SER A 387 3.40 -12.61 -26.27
CA SER A 387 4.30 -13.60 -25.67
C SER A 387 5.60 -13.00 -25.13
N TYR A 388 6.17 -11.98 -25.78
CA TYR A 388 7.37 -11.30 -25.26
C TYR A 388 7.08 -10.51 -23.99
N ILE A 389 5.92 -9.84 -23.91
CA ILE A 389 5.48 -9.16 -22.69
C ILE A 389 5.35 -10.17 -21.54
N ALA A 390 4.76 -11.34 -21.80
CA ALA A 390 4.64 -12.39 -20.79
C ALA A 390 6.00 -12.84 -20.22
N VAL A 391 7.03 -12.97 -21.07
CA VAL A 391 8.40 -13.30 -20.62
C VAL A 391 8.97 -12.23 -19.69
N ILE A 392 8.75 -10.95 -19.98
CA ILE A 392 9.20 -9.83 -19.14
C ILE A 392 8.52 -9.90 -17.75
N TRP A 393 7.21 -10.17 -17.72
CA TRP A 393 6.48 -10.38 -16.47
C TRP A 393 7.00 -11.57 -15.66
N THR A 394 7.24 -12.70 -16.31
CA THR A 394 7.81 -13.87 -15.65
C THR A 394 9.19 -13.57 -15.06
N SER A 395 10.07 -12.89 -15.82
CA SER A 395 11.40 -12.48 -15.33
C SER A 395 11.31 -11.57 -14.10
N TYR A 396 10.37 -10.62 -14.11
CA TYR A 396 10.10 -9.75 -12.96
C TYR A 396 9.65 -10.54 -11.74
N PHE A 397 8.70 -11.47 -11.88
CA PHE A 397 8.22 -12.30 -10.78
C PHE A 397 9.30 -13.22 -10.21
N VAL A 398 10.18 -13.78 -11.06
CA VAL A 398 11.32 -14.58 -10.59
C VAL A 398 12.26 -13.72 -9.76
N PHE A 399 12.61 -12.53 -10.21
CA PHE A 399 13.44 -11.61 -9.44
C PHE A 399 12.79 -11.21 -8.11
N LEU A 400 11.50 -10.85 -8.14
CA LEU A 400 10.73 -10.54 -6.94
C LEU A 400 10.73 -11.71 -5.95
N GLY A 401 10.53 -12.94 -6.44
CA GLY A 401 10.57 -14.15 -5.62
C GLY A 401 11.92 -14.37 -4.94
N VAL A 402 13.03 -14.20 -5.66
CA VAL A 402 14.39 -14.30 -5.09
C VAL A 402 14.60 -13.26 -4.00
N ILE A 403 14.18 -12.01 -4.24
CA ILE A 403 14.31 -10.92 -3.26
C ILE A 403 13.49 -11.21 -1.99
N VAL A 404 12.27 -11.74 -2.12
CA VAL A 404 11.44 -12.11 -0.97
C VAL A 404 12.10 -13.22 -0.14
N VAL A 405 12.66 -14.24 -0.79
CA VAL A 405 13.39 -15.32 -0.09
C VAL A 405 14.61 -14.75 0.63
N LEU A 406 15.40 -13.87 -0.01
CA LEU A 406 16.53 -13.21 0.64
C LEU A 406 16.07 -12.34 1.83
N ALA A 407 14.98 -11.60 1.69
CA ALA A 407 14.46 -10.76 2.77
C ALA A 407 14.03 -11.59 4.00
N LYS A 408 13.41 -12.76 3.79
CA LYS A 408 12.88 -13.59 4.88
C LYS A 408 13.83 -14.60 5.49
N VAL A 409 14.77 -15.13 4.71
CA VAL A 409 15.68 -16.17 5.20
C VAL A 409 17.06 -15.59 5.50
N PHE A 410 17.58 -14.77 4.58
CA PHE A 410 18.97 -14.34 4.63
C PHE A 410 19.19 -13.14 5.58
N ILE A 411 18.32 -12.13 5.54
CA ILE A 411 18.48 -10.94 6.40
C ILE A 411 18.38 -11.33 7.90
N PRO A 412 17.37 -12.09 8.36
CA PRO A 412 17.30 -12.48 9.77
C PRO A 412 18.48 -13.36 10.21
N ALA A 413 18.97 -14.25 9.34
CA ALA A 413 20.13 -15.09 9.64
C ALA A 413 21.41 -14.27 9.89
N ILE A 414 21.63 -13.20 9.12
CA ILE A 414 22.75 -12.27 9.35
C ILE A 414 22.52 -11.45 10.62
N ALA A 415 21.31 -10.93 10.81
CA ALA A 415 20.97 -10.11 11.97
C ALA A 415 21.15 -10.87 13.29
N GLY A 416 20.63 -12.10 13.36
CA GLY A 416 20.75 -12.96 14.55
C GLY A 416 22.18 -13.46 14.82
N SER A 417 23.03 -13.54 13.79
CA SER A 417 24.45 -13.87 13.98
C SER A 417 25.24 -12.72 14.62
N ASN A 418 24.78 -11.47 14.42
CA ASN A 418 25.41 -10.28 15.01
C ASN A 418 24.98 -10.03 16.48
N SER A 419 23.83 -10.56 16.92
CA SER A 419 23.30 -10.36 18.28
C SER A 419 23.82 -11.36 19.32
N SER A 420 24.67 -12.31 18.93
CA SER A 420 25.21 -13.36 19.82
C SER A 420 26.37 -12.89 20.72
N GLY A 421 26.56 -11.58 20.91
CA GLY A 421 27.62 -11.02 21.74
C GLY A 421 27.10 -9.91 22.64
N ASP A 422 26.55 -10.31 23.78
CA ASP A 422 26.16 -9.45 24.89
C ASP A 422 27.43 -9.11 25.70
N ASP A 423 27.97 -7.89 25.52
CA ASP A 423 28.47 -6.99 26.58
C ASP A 423 29.13 -5.72 25.97
N GLY A 424 28.64 -4.53 26.34
CA GLY A 424 29.41 -3.27 26.39
C GLY A 424 29.75 -2.50 25.09
N GLY A 425 28.98 -1.45 24.82
CA GLY A 425 29.52 -0.13 24.45
C GLY A 425 29.87 0.17 22.98
N ASP A 426 29.20 1.20 22.46
CA ASP A 426 29.53 2.04 21.30
C ASP A 426 29.56 1.38 19.91
N SER A 427 29.13 2.19 18.95
CA SER A 427 28.88 1.99 17.52
C SER A 427 30.07 1.52 16.65
N GLY A 428 30.76 0.45 17.05
CA GLY A 428 31.86 -0.16 16.29
C GLY A 428 31.66 -1.67 16.15
N GLY A 429 31.44 -2.14 14.92
CA GLY A 429 31.21 -3.57 14.62
C GLY A 429 32.26 -4.53 15.22
N GLN A 430 31.80 -5.72 15.60
CA GLN A 430 32.63 -6.75 16.23
C GLN A 430 33.82 -7.13 15.36
N THR A 431 35.02 -7.14 15.95
CA THR A 431 36.26 -7.50 15.26
C THR A 431 36.64 -8.93 15.65
N ILE A 432 36.47 -9.88 14.73
CA ILE A 432 37.02 -11.23 14.87
C ILE A 432 38.25 -11.29 13.95
N GLY A 433 39.43 -11.11 14.52
CA GLY A 433 40.68 -11.02 13.78
C GLY A 433 40.82 -9.72 12.98
N ASN A 434 41.41 -9.80 11.78
CA ASN A 434 41.62 -8.65 10.86
C ASN A 434 40.37 -8.30 10.02
N MET A 435 39.19 -8.81 10.38
CA MET A 435 37.94 -8.53 9.68
C MET A 435 36.97 -7.87 10.66
N THR A 436 36.64 -6.61 10.39
CA THR A 436 35.62 -5.86 11.12
C THR A 436 34.26 -6.24 10.56
N ILE A 437 33.49 -7.03 11.31
CA ILE A 437 32.10 -7.33 10.98
C ILE A 437 31.33 -6.06 11.37
N ARG A 438 31.08 -5.18 10.40
CA ARG A 438 30.18 -4.04 10.62
C ARG A 438 28.86 -4.60 11.14
N ASN A 439 28.34 -4.01 12.21
CA ASN A 439 26.94 -4.17 12.57
C ASN A 439 26.13 -3.61 11.38
N ILE A 440 25.51 -4.49 10.58
CA ILE A 440 24.76 -4.08 9.40
C ILE A 440 23.28 -4.21 9.70
N ASP A 441 22.59 -3.11 9.43
CA ASP A 441 21.18 -2.93 9.71
C ASP A 441 20.30 -3.74 8.74
N PRO A 442 19.41 -4.61 9.24
CA PRO A 442 18.45 -5.36 8.41
C PRO A 442 17.62 -4.44 7.49
N LEU A 443 17.16 -3.32 8.05
CA LEU A 443 16.34 -2.33 7.34
C LEU A 443 17.07 -1.71 6.14
N PHE A 444 18.39 -1.56 6.19
CA PHE A 444 19.17 -0.98 5.10
C PHE A 444 19.17 -1.90 3.86
N PHE A 445 19.39 -3.20 4.05
CA PHE A 445 19.31 -4.17 2.95
C PHE A 445 17.89 -4.26 2.38
N LEU A 446 16.89 -4.27 3.26
CA LEU A 446 15.49 -4.31 2.84
C LEU A 446 15.12 -3.08 2.00
N THR A 447 15.61 -1.90 2.39
CA THR A 447 15.46 -0.64 1.64
C THR A 447 16.07 -0.73 0.24
N ILE A 448 17.32 -1.22 0.12
CA ILE A 448 17.99 -1.36 -1.18
C ILE A 448 17.26 -2.34 -2.09
N PHE A 449 16.84 -3.49 -1.53
CA PHE A 449 16.10 -4.49 -2.30
C PHE A 449 14.76 -3.95 -2.80
N TYR A 450 14.02 -3.23 -1.96
CA TYR A 450 12.78 -2.60 -2.36
C TYR A 450 12.97 -1.55 -3.47
N TYR A 451 13.99 -0.68 -3.36
CA TYR A 451 14.31 0.29 -4.41
C TYR A 451 14.75 -0.39 -5.70
N GLY A 452 15.55 -1.46 -5.60
CA GLY A 452 15.99 -2.25 -6.74
C GLY A 452 14.83 -2.89 -7.51
N VAL A 453 13.89 -3.52 -6.80
CA VAL A 453 12.66 -4.10 -7.39
C VAL A 453 11.80 -3.03 -8.04
N THR A 454 11.64 -1.87 -7.40
CA THR A 454 10.85 -0.75 -7.94
C THR A 454 11.48 -0.18 -9.22
N MET A 455 12.80 0.01 -9.23
CA MET A 455 13.54 0.47 -10.41
C MET A 455 13.50 -0.56 -11.55
N GLN A 456 13.58 -1.85 -11.22
CA GLN A 456 13.43 -2.91 -12.21
C GLN A 456 12.02 -2.95 -12.80
N ALA A 457 10.97 -2.75 -11.99
CA ALA A 457 9.59 -2.65 -12.47
C ALA A 457 9.41 -1.51 -13.50
N LEU A 458 10.04 -0.36 -13.24
CA LEU A 458 10.07 0.76 -14.19
C LEU A 458 10.75 0.38 -15.50
N GLY A 459 11.96 -0.20 -15.42
CA GLY A 459 12.72 -0.63 -16.59
C GLY A 459 11.98 -1.68 -17.41
N ASN A 460 11.55 -2.77 -16.78
CA ASN A 460 10.85 -3.87 -17.44
C ASN A 460 9.53 -3.44 -18.08
N GLY A 461 8.71 -2.64 -17.37
CA GLY A 461 7.45 -2.16 -17.91
C GLY A 461 7.62 -1.19 -19.08
N SER A 462 8.58 -0.26 -18.99
CA SER A 462 8.89 0.66 -20.10
C SER A 462 9.40 -0.09 -21.35
N MET A 463 10.23 -1.13 -21.15
CA MET A 463 10.70 -2.01 -22.22
C MET A 463 9.56 -2.81 -22.87
N ALA A 464 8.62 -3.32 -22.07
CA ALA A 464 7.43 -4.01 -22.59
C ALA A 464 6.60 -3.11 -23.51
N GLY A 465 6.48 -1.81 -23.18
CA GLY A 465 5.83 -0.83 -24.04
C GLY A 465 6.57 -0.53 -25.33
N LEU A 466 7.90 -0.35 -25.24
CA LEU A 466 8.75 -0.10 -26.41
C LEU A 466 8.64 -1.25 -27.42
N MET A 467 8.64 -2.49 -26.95
CA MET A 467 8.45 -3.64 -27.82
C MET A 467 7.05 -3.69 -28.44
N ALA A 468 6.01 -3.28 -27.69
CA ALA A 468 4.63 -3.36 -28.14
C ALA A 468 4.28 -2.33 -29.22
N THR A 469 4.52 -1.06 -28.95
CA THR A 469 4.05 0.06 -29.79
C THR A 469 5.18 0.92 -30.32
N GLY A 470 6.44 0.65 -29.96
CA GLY A 470 7.58 1.51 -30.28
C GLY A 470 7.67 2.77 -29.41
N ARG A 471 6.80 2.92 -28.40
CA ARG A 471 6.75 4.09 -27.52
C ARG A 471 6.86 3.67 -26.06
N PHE A 472 7.72 4.36 -25.30
CA PHE A 472 7.87 4.14 -23.85
C PHE A 472 6.59 4.42 -23.07
N SER A 473 5.79 5.40 -23.51
CA SER A 473 4.56 5.82 -22.80
C SER A 473 3.49 4.73 -22.71
N THR A 474 3.48 3.76 -23.62
CA THR A 474 2.55 2.61 -23.55
C THR A 474 3.01 1.56 -22.53
N GLY A 475 4.29 1.54 -22.17
CA GLY A 475 4.87 0.58 -21.21
C GLY A 475 4.63 0.96 -19.75
N PHE A 476 4.34 2.23 -19.52
CA PHE A 476 4.08 2.84 -18.22
C PHE A 476 2.93 2.16 -17.45
N LYS A 477 1.90 1.62 -18.14
CA LYS A 477 0.88 0.78 -17.49
C LYS A 477 1.48 -0.47 -16.85
N HIS A 478 2.41 -1.14 -17.56
CA HIS A 478 3.04 -2.37 -17.09
C HIS A 478 3.97 -2.06 -15.94
N SER A 479 4.72 -0.96 -16.01
CA SER A 479 5.53 -0.48 -14.90
C SER A 479 4.68 -0.20 -13.66
N GLY A 480 3.56 0.51 -13.81
CA GLY A 480 2.66 0.82 -12.70
C GLY A 480 2.03 -0.42 -12.08
N MET A 481 1.58 -1.38 -12.89
CA MET A 481 1.06 -2.66 -12.38
C MET A 481 2.12 -3.48 -11.64
N MET A 482 3.36 -3.54 -12.16
CA MET A 482 4.47 -4.21 -11.47
C MET A 482 4.84 -3.53 -10.14
N ILE A 483 4.86 -2.19 -10.10
CA ILE A 483 5.09 -1.43 -8.85
C ILE A 483 3.99 -1.72 -7.83
N LEU A 484 2.72 -1.78 -8.26
CA LEU A 484 1.61 -2.13 -7.38
C LEU A 484 1.78 -3.54 -6.79
N VAL A 485 2.23 -4.50 -7.60
CA VAL A 485 2.55 -5.85 -7.13
C VAL A 485 3.71 -5.83 -6.13
N ALA A 486 4.79 -5.07 -6.39
CA ALA A 486 5.88 -4.91 -5.42
C ALA A 486 5.40 -4.33 -4.10
N LEU A 487 4.59 -3.26 -4.14
CA LEU A 487 4.01 -2.66 -2.95
C LEU A 487 3.22 -3.69 -2.14
N MET A 488 2.33 -4.45 -2.78
CA MET A 488 1.58 -5.50 -2.09
C MET A 488 2.50 -6.56 -1.49
N VAL A 489 3.40 -7.14 -2.29
CA VAL A 489 4.28 -8.23 -1.82
C VAL A 489 5.20 -7.79 -0.68
N PHE A 490 5.76 -6.58 -0.75
CA PHE A 490 6.59 -6.08 0.35
C PHE A 490 5.79 -5.79 1.61
N ASN A 491 4.60 -5.19 1.50
CA ASN A 491 3.77 -4.91 2.68
C ASN A 491 3.27 -6.19 3.36
N PHE A 492 2.81 -7.19 2.60
CA PHE A 492 2.28 -8.43 3.18
C PHE A 492 3.36 -9.42 3.58
N VAL A 493 4.46 -9.47 2.85
CA VAL A 493 5.50 -10.47 3.07
C VAL A 493 6.71 -9.84 3.74
N ALA A 494 7.43 -8.93 3.07
CA ALA A 494 8.78 -8.52 3.49
C ALA A 494 8.82 -7.59 4.73
N PHE A 495 7.84 -6.71 4.89
CA PHE A 495 7.71 -5.80 6.03
C PHE A 495 7.16 -6.54 7.26
N SER A 496 7.91 -7.51 7.78
CA SER A 496 7.63 -8.05 9.12
C SER A 496 8.22 -7.14 10.21
N PRO A 497 7.63 -7.12 11.42
CA PRO A 497 8.10 -6.28 12.53
C PRO A 497 9.61 -6.40 12.80
N ASP A 498 10.13 -7.63 12.80
CA ASP A 498 11.53 -7.95 13.08
C ASP A 498 12.50 -7.29 12.09
N LEU A 499 12.11 -7.19 10.81
CA LEU A 499 12.94 -6.64 9.74
C LEU A 499 12.88 -5.10 9.70
N ILE A 500 11.78 -4.52 10.18
CA ILE A 500 11.56 -3.07 10.20
C ILE A 500 12.22 -2.41 11.43
N GLY A 501 12.62 -3.22 12.41
CA GLY A 501 13.21 -2.74 13.67
C GLY A 501 12.17 -2.24 14.66
N ILE A 502 10.98 -2.85 14.63
CA ILE A 502 9.98 -2.70 15.68
C ILE A 502 10.43 -3.58 16.84
N THR A 503 10.31 -3.06 18.06
CA THR A 503 10.52 -3.80 19.31
C THR A 503 9.59 -5.00 19.35
N GLU A 504 10.13 -6.18 19.67
CA GLU A 504 9.28 -7.33 19.95
C GLU A 504 8.53 -7.07 21.25
N VAL A 505 7.22 -7.37 21.26
CA VAL A 505 6.41 -7.24 22.47
C VAL A 505 6.89 -8.29 23.48
N PRO A 506 7.50 -7.90 24.61
CA PRO A 506 7.96 -8.84 25.60
C PRO A 506 6.76 -9.52 26.28
N GLY A 507 6.90 -10.82 26.57
CA GLY A 507 5.92 -11.56 27.37
C GLY A 507 6.05 -11.26 28.87
N LEU A 508 5.04 -11.66 29.65
CA LEU A 508 5.06 -11.58 31.12
C LEU A 508 5.99 -12.63 31.79
N ASN A 509 6.69 -13.46 30.99
CA ASN A 509 7.66 -14.46 31.43
C ASN A 509 7.32 -15.19 32.75
N PRO A 510 6.15 -15.87 32.83
CA PRO A 510 5.79 -16.58 34.03
C PRO A 510 6.80 -17.71 34.31
N SER A 511 7.20 -17.86 35.58
CA SER A 511 8.11 -18.92 36.02
C SER A 511 7.65 -20.32 35.58
N GLN A 512 8.52 -21.31 35.35
CA GLN A 512 8.06 -22.61 34.82
C GLN A 512 7.20 -23.44 35.79
N GLY A 513 7.22 -23.12 37.09
CA GLY A 513 6.43 -23.84 38.10
C GLY A 513 5.85 -22.91 39.16
N SER A 514 4.73 -23.30 39.73
CA SER A 514 4.16 -22.64 40.90
C SER A 514 4.91 -23.03 42.17
N PHE A 515 4.96 -22.13 43.15
CA PHE A 515 5.52 -22.37 44.47
C PHE A 515 4.49 -22.10 45.58
N LEU A 516 4.81 -22.49 46.81
CA LEU A 516 4.01 -22.21 48.00
C LEU A 516 4.38 -20.82 48.54
N PRO A 517 3.48 -19.83 48.51
CA PRO A 517 3.79 -18.49 48.99
C PRO A 517 3.93 -18.43 50.51
N SER A 518 4.68 -17.44 50.98
CA SER A 518 4.70 -17.06 52.40
C SER A 518 3.30 -16.61 52.86
N PRO A 519 2.96 -16.76 54.17
CA PRO A 519 1.68 -16.31 54.71
C PRO A 519 1.39 -14.84 54.36
N LEU A 520 0.12 -14.54 54.05
CA LEU A 520 -0.32 -13.17 53.79
C LEU A 520 -0.18 -12.34 55.08
N TYR A 521 0.73 -11.36 55.05
CA TYR A 521 0.89 -10.41 56.14
C TYR A 521 0.13 -9.13 55.77
N TRP A 522 -1.08 -8.99 56.30
CA TRP A 522 -1.86 -7.76 56.20
C TRP A 522 -1.27 -6.79 57.21
N GLY A 523 -0.43 -5.85 56.76
CA GLY A 523 0.30 -4.92 57.62
C GLY A 523 -0.56 -4.40 58.77
N GLY A 524 -0.19 -4.79 60.00
CA GLY A 524 -0.82 -4.36 61.24
C GLY A 524 0.03 -3.33 61.97
#